data_AF-A0A3L7ZUQ2-F1
#
_entry.id   AF-A0A3L7ZUQ2-F1
#
_cell.length_a   1.000
_cell.length_b   1.000
_cell.length_c   1.000
_cell.angle_alpha   90.00
_cell.angle_beta   90.00
_cell.angle_gamma   90.00
#
_symmetry.space_group_name_H-M   'P 1'
#
loop_
_entity.id
_entity.type
_entity.pdbx_description
1 polymer ?
#
loop_
_entity_poly.entity_id
_entity_poly.type
_entity_poly.pdbx_seq_one_letter_code
_entity_poly.pdbx_strand_id
1 'polypeptide(L)'
;MEKLMTKQRLLLIGLLFIEAIIMFWSVPKANADDIDVQLWLITDISLALIISLTVLKKNNQGNRKSIIPIFIVGVATYLQILYCSVFYDWGILVSLTLPIFQIIFGYAIFRYSNNIVSLFIGCSNLMFSAIWANQYQGFLWLHNKFSDLETMAVASLDALGGAVIVFTLSAIMIMKFNSKTPQ
;
A
#
# COMPACT_ATOMS: atom_id res chain seq x y z
N MET A 1 -20.95 2.78 23.80
CA MET A 1 -19.61 3.24 23.34
C MET A 1 -18.98 2.24 22.35
N GLU A 2 -18.99 0.93 22.67
CA GLU A 2 -18.44 -0.13 21.80
C GLU A 2 -19.08 -0.20 20.39
N LYS A 3 -20.43 -0.17 20.30
CA LYS A 3 -21.16 -0.17 19.01
C LYS A 3 -20.79 1.02 18.11
N LEU A 4 -20.43 2.17 18.69
CA LEU A 4 -20.00 3.37 17.96
C LEU A 4 -18.57 3.21 17.41
N MET A 5 -17.66 2.62 18.20
CA MET A 5 -16.30 2.30 17.75
C MET A 5 -16.29 1.24 16.64
N THR A 6 -17.15 0.22 16.72
CA THR A 6 -17.27 -0.79 15.67
C THR A 6 -17.76 -0.18 14.34
N LYS A 7 -18.75 0.72 14.38
CA LYS A 7 -19.24 1.40 13.18
C LYS A 7 -18.15 2.25 12.53
N GLN A 8 -17.35 2.97 13.31
CA GLN A 8 -16.23 3.77 12.81
C GLN A 8 -15.14 2.88 12.18
N ARG A 9 -14.79 1.75 12.81
CA ARG A 9 -13.82 0.79 12.26
C ARG A 9 -14.29 0.20 10.93
N LEU A 10 -15.56 -0.18 10.82
CA LEU A 10 -16.16 -0.66 9.57
C LEU A 10 -16.15 0.41 8.47
N LEU A 11 -16.40 1.67 8.83
CA LEU A 11 -16.28 2.81 7.90
C LEU A 11 -14.85 2.95 7.34
N LEU A 12 -13.83 2.83 8.19
CA LEU A 12 -12.43 2.87 7.76
C LEU A 12 -12.07 1.68 6.87
N ILE A 13 -12.56 0.49 7.17
CA ILE A 13 -12.35 -0.70 6.33
C ILE A 13 -13.03 -0.52 4.97
N GLY A 14 -14.26 0.00 4.96
CA GLY A 14 -14.98 0.32 3.72
C GLY A 14 -14.27 1.39 2.89
N LEU A 15 -13.72 2.42 3.55
CA LEU A 15 -12.92 3.44 2.87
C LEU A 15 -11.66 2.84 2.25
N LEU A 16 -10.93 1.99 2.98
CA LEU A 16 -9.73 1.32 2.46
C LEU A 16 -10.07 0.42 1.27
N PHE A 17 -11.23 -0.24 1.29
CA PHE A 17 -11.70 -1.06 0.18
C PHE A 17 -11.96 -0.22 -1.08
N ILE A 18 -12.63 0.92 -0.92
CA ILE A 18 -12.88 1.86 -2.03
C ILE A 18 -11.56 2.43 -2.56
N GLU A 19 -10.63 2.82 -1.67
CA GLU A 19 -9.29 3.27 -2.05
C GLU A 19 -8.55 2.19 -2.84
N ALA A 20 -8.57 0.93 -2.40
CA ALA A 20 -7.92 -0.18 -3.09
C ALA A 20 -8.50 -0.38 -4.50
N ILE A 21 -9.82 -0.27 -4.68
CA ILE A 21 -10.45 -0.33 -6.00
C ILE A 21 -9.95 0.81 -6.87
N ILE A 22 -10.03 2.06 -6.39
CA ILE A 22 -9.61 3.23 -7.17
C ILE A 22 -8.15 3.11 -7.59
N MET A 23 -7.25 2.77 -6.66
CA MET A 23 -5.82 2.56 -6.92
C MET A 23 -5.59 1.43 -7.93
N PHE A 24 -6.29 0.31 -7.78
CA PHE A 24 -6.13 -0.82 -8.69
C PHE A 24 -6.54 -0.46 -10.13
N TRP A 25 -7.56 0.39 -10.30
CA TRP A 25 -7.98 0.87 -11.62
C TRP A 25 -7.11 1.98 -12.18
N SER A 26 -6.54 2.85 -11.33
CA SER A 26 -5.73 3.99 -11.77
C SER A 26 -4.30 3.62 -12.15
N VAL A 27 -3.72 2.61 -11.50
CA VAL A 27 -2.33 2.20 -11.77
C VAL A 27 -2.22 1.61 -13.18
N PRO A 28 -1.29 2.12 -14.02
CA PRO A 28 -1.02 1.59 -15.35
C PRO A 28 -0.79 0.07 -15.34
N LYS A 29 -1.27 -0.59 -16.38
CA LYS A 29 -1.09 -2.03 -16.54
C LYS A 29 0.25 -2.35 -17.17
N ALA A 30 0.65 -3.61 -17.08
CA ALA A 30 1.96 -4.10 -17.52
C ALA A 30 2.27 -3.86 -19.01
N ASN A 31 1.30 -3.49 -19.84
CA ASN A 31 1.46 -3.19 -21.26
C ASN A 31 1.48 -1.69 -21.60
N ALA A 32 1.51 -0.80 -20.61
CA ALA A 32 1.58 0.64 -20.83
C ALA A 32 2.98 1.07 -21.29
N ASP A 33 3.11 2.27 -21.88
CA ASP A 33 4.38 2.80 -22.39
C ASP A 33 5.35 3.17 -21.26
N ASP A 34 6.65 2.92 -21.45
CA ASP A 34 7.70 3.08 -20.42
C ASP A 34 7.74 4.49 -19.79
N ILE A 35 7.68 5.52 -20.64
CA ILE A 35 7.74 6.93 -20.20
C ILE A 35 6.53 7.24 -19.32
N ASP A 36 5.36 6.74 -19.71
CA ASP A 36 4.14 6.95 -18.97
C ASP A 36 4.21 6.25 -17.62
N VAL A 37 4.61 4.97 -17.58
CA VAL A 37 4.66 4.20 -16.32
C VAL A 37 5.59 4.85 -15.28
N GLN A 38 6.77 5.31 -15.68
CA GLN A 38 7.71 5.98 -14.76
C GLN A 38 7.17 7.32 -14.26
N LEU A 39 6.57 8.13 -15.15
CA LEU A 39 5.99 9.42 -14.78
C LEU A 39 4.81 9.25 -13.82
N TRP A 40 3.92 8.28 -14.12
CA TRP A 40 2.80 7.90 -13.26
C TRP A 40 3.32 7.47 -11.89
N LEU A 41 4.26 6.53 -11.83
CA LEU A 41 4.84 6.03 -10.57
C LEU A 41 5.35 7.16 -9.66
N ILE A 42 6.15 8.08 -10.20
CA ILE A 42 6.74 9.18 -9.42
C ILE A 42 5.64 10.13 -8.92
N THR A 43 4.70 10.48 -9.80
CA THR A 43 3.60 11.41 -9.49
C THR A 43 2.68 10.83 -8.41
N ASP A 44 2.32 9.56 -8.57
CA ASP A 44 1.45 8.79 -7.68
C ASP A 44 2.04 8.64 -6.27
N ILE A 45 3.31 8.22 -6.17
CA ILE A 45 4.01 8.10 -4.88
C ILE A 45 4.10 9.48 -4.21
N SER A 46 4.46 10.51 -4.97
CA SER A 46 4.57 11.87 -4.45
C SER A 46 3.24 12.36 -3.87
N LEU A 47 2.14 12.15 -4.59
CA LEU A 47 0.81 12.54 -4.15
C LEU A 47 0.38 11.77 -2.90
N ALA A 48 0.58 10.44 -2.88
CA ALA A 48 0.26 9.59 -1.73
C ALA A 48 1.01 10.03 -0.46
N LEU A 49 2.30 10.36 -0.58
CA LEU A 49 3.11 10.84 0.53
C LEU A 49 2.70 12.23 1.01
N ILE A 50 2.36 13.16 0.12
CA ILE A 50 1.88 14.50 0.47
C ILE A 50 0.55 14.42 1.22
N ILE A 51 -0.40 13.63 0.72
CA ILE A 51 -1.70 13.42 1.37
C ILE A 51 -1.48 12.80 2.76
N SER A 52 -0.66 11.75 2.83
CA SER A 52 -0.34 11.06 4.10
C SER A 52 0.25 12.01 5.12
N LEU A 53 1.23 12.81 4.74
CA LEU A 53 1.86 13.78 5.64
C LEU A 53 0.86 14.85 6.10
N THR A 54 0.00 15.33 5.19
CA THR A 54 -1.00 16.35 5.48
C THR A 54 -2.02 15.85 6.50
N VAL A 55 -2.56 14.64 6.28
CA VAL A 55 -3.53 14.02 7.19
C VAL A 55 -2.89 13.71 8.54
N LEU A 56 -1.68 13.15 8.56
CA LEU A 56 -0.95 12.86 9.80
C LEU A 56 -0.68 14.13 10.61
N LYS A 57 -0.27 15.24 9.97
CA LYS A 57 -0.07 16.54 10.63
C LYS A 57 -1.36 17.08 11.22
N LYS A 58 -2.46 17.02 10.49
CA LYS A 58 -3.78 17.50 10.94
C LYS A 58 -4.30 16.67 12.12
N ASN A 59 -4.21 15.35 12.03
CA ASN A 59 -4.79 14.45 13.03
C ASN A 59 -3.96 14.35 14.32
N ASN A 60 -2.66 14.62 14.26
CA ASN A 60 -1.76 14.56 15.43
C ASN A 60 -1.34 15.96 15.91
N GLN A 61 -2.20 16.98 15.72
CA GLN A 61 -2.01 18.32 16.28
C GLN A 61 -1.93 18.23 17.80
N GLY A 62 -0.71 18.37 18.35
CA GLY A 62 -0.42 18.21 19.79
C GLY A 62 0.60 17.13 20.12
N ASN A 63 0.83 16.15 19.22
CA ASN A 63 1.85 15.11 19.41
C ASN A 63 2.68 14.89 18.13
N ARG A 64 3.43 15.91 17.71
CA ARG A 64 4.21 15.86 16.45
C ARG A 64 5.27 14.75 16.42
N LYS A 65 5.81 14.36 17.58
CA LYS A 65 6.80 13.27 17.69
C LYS A 65 6.23 11.91 17.25
N SER A 66 4.92 11.72 17.36
CA SER A 66 4.23 10.51 16.94
C SER A 66 4.07 10.35 15.42
N ILE A 67 4.23 11.44 14.65
CA ILE A 67 4.08 11.46 13.19
C ILE A 67 5.28 10.82 12.50
N ILE A 68 6.49 11.13 12.98
CA ILE A 68 7.74 10.75 12.30
C ILE A 68 7.85 9.24 12.11
N PRO A 69 7.65 8.38 13.14
CA PRO A 69 7.82 6.94 12.97
C PRO A 69 6.85 6.36 11.95
N ILE A 70 5.56 6.73 12.01
CA ILE A 70 4.57 6.18 11.09
C ILE A 70 4.75 6.69 9.67
N PHE A 71 5.19 7.95 9.49
CA PHE A 71 5.50 8.48 8.16
C PHE A 71 6.72 7.78 7.55
N ILE A 72 7.78 7.54 8.33
CA ILE A 72 8.95 6.78 7.87
C ILE A 72 8.55 5.36 7.46
N VAL A 73 7.72 4.68 8.27
CA VAL A 73 7.21 3.34 7.91
C VAL A 73 6.38 3.40 6.63
N GLY A 74 5.53 4.41 6.46
CA GLY A 74 4.77 4.64 5.22
C GLY A 74 5.66 4.85 4.00
N VAL A 75 6.75 5.61 4.12
CA VAL A 75 7.76 5.74 3.04
C VAL A 75 8.47 4.41 2.79
N ALA A 76 8.77 3.65 3.85
CA ALA A 76 9.46 2.38 3.73
C ALA A 76 8.65 1.31 2.99
N THR A 77 7.30 1.38 2.97
CA THR A 77 6.49 0.40 2.24
C THR A 77 6.78 0.41 0.73
N TYR A 78 7.21 1.55 0.19
CA TYR A 78 7.61 1.70 -1.21
C TYR A 78 8.93 1.00 -1.56
N LEU A 79 9.69 0.50 -0.57
CA LEU A 79 10.82 -0.39 -0.82
C LEU A 79 10.40 -1.68 -1.56
N GLN A 80 9.12 -2.08 -1.48
CA GLN A 80 8.57 -3.18 -2.29
C GLN A 80 8.73 -2.92 -3.80
N ILE A 81 8.50 -1.68 -4.24
CA ILE A 81 8.61 -1.29 -5.64
C ILE A 81 10.07 -1.33 -6.08
N LEU A 82 10.99 -0.84 -5.23
CA LEU A 82 12.42 -0.92 -5.47
C LEU A 82 12.90 -2.38 -5.54
N TYR A 83 12.43 -3.22 -4.63
CA TYR A 83 12.71 -4.65 -4.64
C TYR A 83 12.26 -5.29 -5.96
N CYS A 84 11.03 -5.05 -6.39
CA CYS A 84 10.55 -5.49 -7.70
C CYS A 84 11.43 -4.98 -8.84
N SER A 85 11.76 -3.69 -8.85
CA SER A 85 12.58 -3.10 -9.92
C SER A 85 13.99 -3.67 -10.04
N VAL A 86 14.58 -4.15 -8.94
CA VAL A 86 15.95 -4.70 -8.95
C VAL A 86 15.94 -6.18 -9.31
N PHE A 87 14.93 -6.93 -8.87
CA PHE A 87 14.89 -8.38 -9.02
C PHE A 87 13.93 -8.85 -10.12
N TYR A 88 13.45 -7.94 -10.99
CA TYR A 88 12.35 -8.21 -11.90
C TYR A 88 12.57 -9.41 -12.83
N ASP A 89 13.83 -9.70 -13.19
CA ASP A 89 14.24 -10.83 -14.03
C ASP A 89 13.82 -12.20 -13.47
N TRP A 90 13.61 -12.28 -12.15
CA TRP A 90 13.19 -13.52 -11.48
C TRP A 90 11.67 -13.76 -11.63
N GLY A 91 10.96 -12.85 -12.30
CA GLY A 91 9.55 -12.99 -12.69
C GLY A 91 8.63 -13.23 -11.50
N ILE A 92 7.82 -14.28 -11.58
CA ILE A 92 6.83 -14.68 -10.56
C ILE A 92 7.44 -14.91 -9.18
N LEU A 93 8.71 -15.34 -9.09
CA LEU A 93 9.34 -15.59 -7.78
C LEU A 93 9.40 -14.32 -6.92
N VAL A 94 9.51 -13.16 -7.54
CA VAL A 94 9.51 -11.85 -6.85
C VAL A 94 8.12 -11.54 -6.30
N SER A 95 7.06 -11.78 -7.09
CA SER A 95 5.68 -11.59 -6.64
C SER A 95 5.36 -12.48 -5.43
N LEU A 96 5.86 -13.71 -5.41
CA LEU A 96 5.64 -14.67 -4.32
C LEU A 96 6.32 -14.28 -2.99
N THR A 97 7.35 -13.43 -3.02
CA THR A 97 8.03 -12.95 -1.80
C THR A 97 7.45 -11.64 -1.27
N LEU A 98 6.69 -10.87 -2.07
CA LEU A 98 6.03 -9.63 -1.64
C LEU A 98 5.13 -9.78 -0.40
N PRO A 99 4.39 -10.89 -0.20
CA PRO A 99 3.63 -11.09 1.04
C PRO A 99 4.48 -11.00 2.32
N ILE A 100 5.77 -11.35 2.26
CA ILE A 100 6.69 -11.23 3.39
C ILE A 100 6.88 -9.75 3.75
N PHE A 101 7.11 -8.88 2.75
CA PHE A 101 7.20 -7.44 2.96
C PHE A 101 5.88 -6.88 3.53
N GLN A 102 4.74 -7.33 3.01
CA GLN A 102 3.42 -6.87 3.47
C GLN A 102 3.17 -7.21 4.95
N ILE A 103 3.60 -8.39 5.40
CA ILE A 103 3.53 -8.79 6.81
C ILE A 103 4.47 -7.94 7.68
N ILE A 104 5.72 -7.75 7.25
CA ILE A 104 6.73 -6.96 7.98
C ILE A 104 6.27 -5.51 8.12
N PHE A 105 5.88 -4.88 7.02
CA PHE A 105 5.40 -3.50 7.03
C PHE A 105 4.06 -3.36 7.73
N GLY A 106 3.14 -4.30 7.57
CA GLY A 106 1.88 -4.33 8.33
C GLY A 106 2.14 -4.34 9.84
N TYR A 107 3.06 -5.19 10.31
CA TYR A 107 3.46 -5.21 11.72
C TYR A 107 4.09 -3.88 12.16
N ALA A 108 4.98 -3.30 11.36
CA ALA A 108 5.60 -2.00 11.66
C ALA A 108 4.54 -0.89 11.77
N ILE A 109 3.59 -0.83 10.83
CA ILE A 109 2.46 0.10 10.85
C ILE A 109 1.69 -0.06 12.16
N PHE A 110 1.24 -1.28 12.49
CA PHE A 110 0.52 -1.55 13.73
C PHE A 110 1.29 -1.10 14.98
N ARG A 111 2.59 -1.36 15.01
CA ARG A 111 3.46 -1.04 16.15
C ARG A 111 3.65 0.46 16.32
N TYR A 112 3.84 1.22 15.24
CA TYR A 112 4.17 2.64 15.28
C TYR A 112 2.95 3.58 15.19
N SER A 113 1.77 3.07 14.85
CA SER A 113 0.54 3.85 14.91
C SER A 113 0.12 4.15 16.35
N ASN A 114 -0.19 5.43 16.61
CA ASN A 114 -0.62 5.91 17.92
C ASN A 114 -2.15 6.09 18.02
N ASN A 115 -2.82 6.34 16.90
CA ASN A 115 -4.27 6.40 16.78
C ASN A 115 -4.74 5.70 15.49
N ILE A 116 -6.05 5.50 15.38
CA ILE A 116 -6.66 4.73 14.29
C ILE A 116 -6.47 5.38 12.92
N VAL A 117 -6.41 6.71 12.85
CA VAL A 117 -6.18 7.44 11.59
C VAL A 117 -4.74 7.24 11.12
N SER A 118 -3.74 7.32 12.01
CA SER A 118 -2.36 7.01 11.67
C SER A 118 -2.18 5.55 11.22
N LEU A 119 -2.94 4.61 11.81
CA LEU A 119 -3.00 3.22 11.34
C LEU A 119 -3.58 3.12 9.93
N PHE A 120 -4.71 3.78 9.70
CA PHE A 120 -5.37 3.81 8.40
C PHE A 120 -4.44 4.37 7.30
N ILE A 121 -3.75 5.49 7.55
CA ILE A 121 -2.80 6.07 6.60
C ILE A 121 -1.64 5.11 6.31
N GLY A 122 -1.10 4.43 7.32
CA GLY A 122 -0.09 3.38 7.11
C GLY A 122 -0.61 2.26 6.22
N CYS A 123 -1.83 1.78 6.49
CA CYS A 123 -2.49 0.74 5.68
C CYS A 123 -2.72 1.19 4.23
N SER A 124 -3.12 2.44 4.01
CA SER A 124 -3.33 3.01 2.68
C SER A 124 -2.02 3.09 1.88
N ASN A 125 -0.91 3.52 2.51
CA ASN A 125 0.42 3.48 1.85
C ASN A 125 0.88 2.05 1.55
N LEU A 126 0.64 1.12 2.47
CA LEU A 126 0.97 -0.29 2.24
C LEU A 126 0.18 -0.86 1.06
N MET A 127 -1.13 -0.58 0.99
CA MET A 127 -2.01 -1.00 -0.10
C MET A 127 -1.49 -0.47 -1.43
N PHE A 128 -1.22 0.83 -1.47
CA PHE A 128 -0.75 1.49 -2.68
C PHE A 128 0.58 0.93 -3.16
N SER A 129 1.54 0.79 -2.24
CA SER A 129 2.85 0.21 -2.56
C SER A 129 2.76 -1.24 -3.04
N ALA A 130 1.82 -2.04 -2.52
CA ALA A 130 1.64 -3.43 -2.95
C ALA A 130 1.03 -3.53 -4.35
N ILE A 131 0.04 -2.69 -4.67
CA ILE A 131 -0.55 -2.64 -6.02
C ILE A 131 0.51 -2.21 -7.03
N TRP A 132 1.23 -1.11 -6.74
CA TRP A 132 2.28 -0.61 -7.61
C TRP A 132 3.44 -1.59 -7.78
N ALA A 133 3.89 -2.26 -6.71
CA ALA A 133 5.00 -3.21 -6.79
C ALA A 133 4.69 -4.36 -7.74
N ASN A 134 3.49 -4.96 -7.65
CA ASN A 134 3.09 -6.05 -8.53
C ASN A 134 2.87 -5.60 -9.98
N GLN A 135 2.23 -4.44 -10.21
CA GLN A 135 2.01 -3.93 -11.57
C GLN A 135 3.34 -3.53 -12.24
N TYR A 136 4.22 -2.86 -11.50
CA TYR A 136 5.52 -2.43 -12.01
C TYR A 136 6.46 -3.60 -12.26
N GLN A 137 6.44 -4.62 -11.39
CA GLN A 137 7.11 -5.90 -11.63
C GLN A 137 6.65 -6.54 -12.94
N GLY A 138 5.33 -6.64 -13.13
CA GLY A 138 4.74 -7.18 -14.33
C GLY A 138 5.17 -6.41 -15.58
N PHE A 139 5.13 -5.08 -15.52
CA PHE A 139 5.60 -4.20 -16.58
C PHE A 139 7.08 -4.46 -16.96
N LEU A 140 7.99 -4.44 -15.99
CA LEU A 140 9.42 -4.66 -16.24
C LEU A 140 9.71 -6.06 -16.77
N TRP A 141 9.02 -7.08 -16.24
CA TRP A 141 9.18 -8.46 -16.69
C TRP A 141 8.64 -8.67 -18.11
N LEU A 142 7.52 -8.04 -18.46
CA LEU A 142 6.89 -8.07 -19.79
C LEU A 142 7.82 -7.44 -20.84
N HIS A 143 8.43 -6.30 -20.53
CA HIS A 143 9.40 -5.64 -21.41
C HIS A 143 10.64 -6.52 -21.66
N ASN A 144 11.03 -7.36 -20.69
CA ASN A 144 12.24 -8.18 -20.80
C ASN A 144 12.01 -9.57 -21.44
N LYS A 145 10.82 -10.17 -21.29
CA LYS A 145 10.59 -11.56 -21.71
C LYS A 145 9.60 -11.75 -22.85
N PHE A 146 8.37 -11.22 -22.75
CA PHE A 146 7.29 -11.48 -23.70
C PHE A 146 6.25 -10.35 -23.66
N SER A 147 5.82 -9.81 -24.81
CA SER A 147 4.76 -8.78 -24.86
C SER A 147 3.36 -9.36 -25.07
N ASP A 148 3.00 -10.40 -24.32
CA ASP A 148 1.73 -11.11 -24.52
C ASP A 148 0.67 -10.80 -23.45
N LEU A 149 -0.58 -11.06 -23.81
CA LEU A 149 -1.76 -10.79 -22.98
C LEU A 149 -1.74 -11.63 -21.69
N GLU A 150 -1.12 -12.82 -21.73
CA GLU A 150 -1.00 -13.74 -20.61
C GLU A 150 -0.13 -13.13 -19.50
N THR A 151 1.03 -12.55 -19.86
CA THR A 151 1.91 -11.88 -18.90
C THR A 151 1.23 -10.69 -18.22
N MET A 152 0.44 -9.92 -18.97
CA MET A 152 -0.35 -8.81 -18.41
C MET A 152 -1.45 -9.31 -17.43
N ALA A 153 -2.11 -10.41 -17.78
CA ALA A 153 -3.14 -11.02 -16.93
C ALA A 153 -2.53 -11.54 -15.62
N VAL A 154 -1.37 -12.22 -15.69
CA VAL A 154 -0.64 -12.71 -14.51
C VAL A 154 -0.24 -11.56 -13.59
N ALA A 155 0.36 -10.49 -14.12
CA ALA A 155 0.73 -9.31 -13.33
C ALA A 155 -0.47 -8.64 -12.63
N SER A 156 -1.61 -8.59 -13.32
CA SER A 156 -2.85 -8.04 -12.76
C SER A 156 -3.43 -8.94 -11.66
N LEU A 157 -3.34 -10.27 -11.81
CA LEU A 157 -3.74 -11.23 -10.80
C LEU A 157 -2.82 -11.16 -9.56
N ASP A 158 -1.51 -11.02 -9.75
CA ASP A 158 -0.55 -10.83 -8.67
C ASP A 158 -0.85 -9.55 -7.89
N ALA A 159 -1.12 -8.45 -8.59
CA ALA A 159 -1.52 -7.19 -7.97
C ALA A 159 -2.83 -7.30 -7.18
N LEU A 160 -3.80 -8.05 -7.69
CA LEU A 160 -5.05 -8.33 -6.98
C LEU A 160 -4.79 -9.18 -5.73
N GLY A 161 -3.95 -10.21 -5.84
CA GLY A 161 -3.54 -11.07 -4.72
C GLY A 161 -2.85 -10.25 -3.62
N GLY A 162 -1.89 -9.40 -3.99
CA GLY A 162 -1.22 -8.49 -3.07
C GLY A 162 -2.20 -7.52 -2.38
N ALA A 163 -3.13 -6.93 -3.15
CA ALA A 163 -4.15 -6.04 -2.59
C ALA A 163 -5.06 -6.77 -1.58
N VAL A 164 -5.49 -8.00 -1.87
CA VAL A 164 -6.33 -8.80 -0.97
C VAL A 164 -5.59 -9.15 0.32
N ILE A 165 -4.31 -9.52 0.25
CA ILE A 165 -3.49 -9.80 1.43
C ILE A 165 -3.37 -8.56 2.31
N VAL A 166 -2.98 -7.42 1.73
CA VAL A 166 -2.87 -6.17 2.47
C VAL A 166 -4.22 -5.75 3.05
N PHE A 167 -5.31 -5.85 2.28
CA PHE A 167 -6.64 -5.51 2.75
C PHE A 167 -7.03 -6.33 3.98
N THR A 168 -6.78 -7.64 3.92
CA THR A 168 -7.08 -8.57 5.02
C THR A 168 -6.27 -8.24 6.27
N LEU A 169 -4.96 -8.01 6.11
CA LEU A 169 -4.08 -7.59 7.22
C LEU A 169 -4.56 -6.27 7.82
N SER A 170 -4.85 -5.27 6.99
CA SER A 170 -5.33 -3.96 7.40
C SER A 170 -6.68 -4.02 8.12
N ALA A 171 -7.63 -4.81 7.63
CA ALA A 171 -8.92 -5.02 8.29
C ALA A 171 -8.75 -5.63 9.69
N ILE A 172 -7.90 -6.66 9.83
CA ILE A 172 -7.59 -7.28 11.12
C ILE A 172 -6.95 -6.25 12.06
N MET A 173 -5.98 -5.48 11.57
CA MET A 173 -5.30 -4.45 12.35
C MET A 173 -6.29 -3.38 12.84
N ILE A 174 -7.12 -2.83 11.94
CA ILE A 174 -8.13 -1.81 12.28
C ILE A 174 -9.12 -2.35 13.32
N MET A 175 -9.57 -3.59 13.17
CA MET A 175 -10.51 -4.21 14.11
C MET A 175 -9.89 -4.45 15.50
N LYS A 176 -8.59 -4.75 15.57
CA LYS A 176 -7.89 -5.05 16.84
C LYS A 176 -7.18 -3.84 17.45
N PHE A 177 -7.15 -2.69 16.76
CA PHE A 177 -6.36 -1.56 17.19
C PHE A 177 -6.97 -0.83 18.39
N ASN A 178 -6.17 -0.70 19.45
CA ASN A 178 -6.49 0.12 20.61
C ASN A 178 -5.59 1.38 20.58
N SER A 179 -6.22 2.56 20.61
CA SER A 179 -5.51 3.83 20.57
C SER A 179 -4.59 3.97 21.78
N LYS A 180 -3.36 4.43 21.54
CA LYS A 180 -2.35 4.65 22.59
C LYS A 180 -2.47 6.03 23.22
N THR A 181 -3.16 6.94 22.56
CA THR A 181 -3.54 8.26 23.07
C THR A 181 -5.06 8.31 23.28
N PRO A 182 -5.55 8.87 24.41
CA PRO A 182 -6.98 9.17 24.54
C PRO A 182 -7.41 10.14 23.42
N GLN A 183 -8.59 9.90 22.86
CA GLN A 183 -9.22 10.76 21.84
C GLN A 183 -10.00 11.88 22.51
#